data_AF-A0A950AB47-F1
#
_entry.id   AF-A0A950AB47-F1
#
_cell.length_a   1.000
_cell.length_b   1.000
_cell.length_c   1.000
_cell.angle_alpha   90.00
_cell.angle_beta   90.00
_cell.angle_gamma   90.00
#
_symmetry.space_group_name_H-M   'P 1'
#
loop_
_entity.id
_entity.type
_entity.pdbx_description
1 polymer ?
#
loop_
_entity_poly.entity_id
_entity_poly.type
_entity_poly.pdbx_seq_one_letter_code
_entity_poly.pdbx_strand_id
1 'polypeptide(L)'
;MKASSNADRSDKLSDGLATGARPRAKGRLAAEMLMMFRITSPQRTKIVTLGVALVLVIAATAFGQIRLNAWNQPFYNALQRRDLHGFLLQLVAFCFIDGALLVLNVAQVWLNQATKVKLREGLGIWAKWLFYASFLRHTSPRD
;
A
#
# COMPACT_ATOMS: atom_id res chain seq x y z
N MET A 1 54.78 1.32 53.78
CA MET A 1 54.14 2.03 52.64
C MET A 1 53.90 1.06 51.48
N LYS A 2 52.74 0.38 51.36
CA LYS A 2 52.33 -0.29 50.08
C LYS A 2 50.88 -0.79 49.96
N ALA A 3 49.95 -0.39 50.83
CA ALA A 3 48.57 -0.90 50.77
C ALA A 3 47.56 0.03 50.04
N SER A 4 47.84 1.33 49.90
CA SER A 4 46.85 2.29 49.35
C SER A 4 46.75 2.36 47.83
N SER A 5 47.68 1.73 47.09
CA SER A 5 47.76 1.84 45.62
C SER A 5 46.88 0.84 44.86
N ASN A 6 46.40 -0.23 45.52
CA ASN A 6 45.57 -1.24 44.86
C ASN A 6 44.08 -0.89 44.88
N ALA A 7 43.61 -0.16 45.89
CA ALA A 7 42.22 0.26 46.00
C ALA A 7 41.84 1.38 45.00
N ASP A 8 42.70 2.39 44.80
CA ASP A 8 42.47 3.45 43.78
C ASP A 8 42.47 2.87 42.35
N ARG A 9 43.24 1.81 42.13
CA ARG A 9 43.34 1.15 40.82
C ARG A 9 42.10 0.33 40.51
N SER A 10 41.45 -0.28 41.50
CA SER A 10 40.18 -0.99 41.30
C SER A 10 39.04 -0.03 40.97
N ASP A 11 39.01 1.15 41.57
CA ASP A 11 37.96 2.15 41.30
C ASP A 11 38.10 2.74 39.89
N LYS A 12 39.33 3.06 39.46
CA LYS A 12 39.58 3.50 38.07
C LYS A 12 39.38 2.40 37.02
N LEU A 13 39.61 1.14 37.39
CA LEU A 13 39.33 0.00 36.52
C LEU A 13 37.81 -0.23 36.39
N SER A 14 37.06 0.01 37.47
CA SER A 14 35.59 -0.07 37.51
C SER A 14 34.95 1.03 36.67
N ASP A 15 35.44 2.27 36.79
CA ASP A 15 35.01 3.41 35.97
C ASP A 15 35.35 3.21 34.48
N GLY A 16 36.54 2.66 34.18
CA GLY A 16 36.96 2.34 32.82
C GLY A 16 36.14 1.21 32.16
N LEU A 17 35.72 0.20 32.93
CA LEU A 17 34.87 -0.90 32.46
C LEU A 17 33.39 -0.47 32.31
N ALA A 18 32.90 0.44 33.16
CA ALA A 18 31.56 1.02 33.03
C ALA A 18 31.44 1.96 31.81
N THR A 19 32.54 2.59 31.40
CA THR A 19 32.58 3.51 30.24
C THR A 19 32.59 2.77 28.88
N GLY A 20 32.75 1.44 28.88
CA GLY A 20 32.87 0.61 27.66
C GLY A 20 31.56 -0.02 27.15
N ALA A 21 30.51 -0.07 27.96
CA ALA A 21 29.23 -0.69 27.57
C ALA A 21 28.39 0.27 26.73
N ARG A 22 28.90 0.62 25.54
CA ARG A 22 28.14 1.35 24.51
C ARG A 22 26.82 0.63 24.25
N PRO A 23 25.66 1.27 24.43
CA PRO A 23 24.39 0.74 23.96
C PRO A 23 24.29 0.93 22.43
N ARG A 24 25.22 0.34 21.67
CA ARG A 24 25.30 0.46 20.19
C ARG A 24 24.60 -0.67 19.45
N ALA A 25 24.27 -1.78 20.12
CA ALA A 25 23.70 -2.97 19.47
C ALA A 25 22.18 -2.85 19.20
N LYS A 26 21.40 -2.35 20.17
CA LYS A 26 19.93 -2.23 20.04
C LYS A 26 19.52 -1.23 18.96
N GLY A 27 20.22 -0.08 18.88
CA GLY A 27 19.98 0.93 17.85
C GLY A 27 20.34 0.45 16.45
N ARG A 28 21.31 -0.47 16.30
CA ARG A 28 21.74 -0.98 14.99
C ARG A 28 20.79 -2.03 14.44
N LEU A 29 20.27 -2.94 15.27
CA LEU A 29 19.24 -3.90 14.86
C LEU A 29 17.90 -3.22 14.56
N ALA A 30 17.49 -2.25 15.39
CA ALA A 30 16.30 -1.46 15.12
C ALA A 30 16.47 -0.60 13.86
N ALA A 31 17.64 0.02 13.65
CA ALA A 31 17.96 0.76 12.44
C ALA A 31 18.09 -0.14 11.21
N GLU A 32 18.57 -1.37 11.36
CA GLU A 32 18.68 -2.37 10.29
C GLU A 32 17.31 -2.94 9.92
N MET A 33 16.42 -3.18 10.89
CA MET A 33 15.00 -3.47 10.66
C MET A 33 14.28 -2.28 9.98
N LEU A 34 14.59 -1.04 10.39
CA LEU A 34 14.08 0.18 9.75
C LEU A 34 14.63 0.36 8.32
N MET A 35 15.90 0.01 8.08
CA MET A 35 16.51 0.03 6.76
C MET A 35 15.94 -1.08 5.88
N MET A 36 15.66 -2.26 6.43
CA MET A 36 15.00 -3.36 5.71
C MET A 36 13.55 -3.01 5.35
N PHE A 37 12.86 -2.23 6.18
CA PHE A 37 11.55 -1.63 5.84
C PHE A 37 11.66 -0.50 4.80
N ARG A 38 12.79 0.22 4.76
CA ARG A 38 13.08 1.31 3.79
C ARG A 38 13.63 0.82 2.45
N ILE A 39 14.09 -0.42 2.35
CA ILE A 39 14.45 -1.05 1.07
C ILE A 39 13.18 -1.67 0.48
N THR A 40 12.23 -0.79 0.18
CA THR A 40 10.97 -1.15 -0.47
C THR A 40 11.32 -1.57 -1.89
N SER A 41 11.31 -2.87 -2.16
CA SER A 41 11.59 -3.36 -3.51
C SER A 41 10.65 -2.66 -4.51
N PRO A 42 11.13 -2.23 -5.69
CA PRO A 42 10.33 -1.46 -6.64
C PRO A 42 8.99 -2.12 -7.00
N GLN A 43 8.93 -3.45 -6.90
CA GLN A 43 7.72 -4.25 -7.12
C GLN A 43 6.70 -4.11 -5.98
N ARG A 44 7.13 -4.11 -4.70
CA ARG A 44 6.21 -4.02 -3.56
C ARG A 44 5.60 -2.63 -3.42
N THR A 45 6.38 -1.57 -3.67
CA THR A 45 5.87 -0.19 -3.71
C THR A 45 4.77 -0.05 -4.76
N LYS A 46 4.96 -0.62 -5.97
CA LYS A 46 3.94 -0.58 -7.02
C LYS A 46 2.63 -1.25 -6.61
N ILE A 47 2.69 -2.42 -5.97
CA ILE A 47 1.49 -3.13 -5.51
C ILE A 47 0.77 -2.35 -4.40
N VAL A 48 1.51 -1.80 -3.44
CA VAL A 48 0.94 -0.96 -2.37
C VAL A 48 0.31 0.30 -2.94
N THR A 49 0.99 1.00 -3.85
CA THR A 49 0.46 2.19 -4.52
C THR A 49 -0.81 1.85 -5.30
N LEU A 50 -0.86 0.73 -6.03
CA LEU A 50 -2.06 0.26 -6.74
C LEU A 50 -3.20 -0.06 -5.76
N GLY A 51 -2.91 -0.72 -4.64
CA GLY A 51 -3.91 -1.02 -3.60
C GLY A 51 -4.48 0.23 -2.96
N VAL A 52 -3.63 1.20 -2.59
CA VAL A 52 -4.06 2.50 -2.05
C VAL A 52 -4.89 3.26 -3.08
N ALA A 53 -4.44 3.31 -4.34
CA ALA A 53 -5.19 3.95 -5.42
C ALA A 53 -6.58 3.33 -5.59
N LEU A 54 -6.68 1.99 -5.55
CA LEU A 54 -7.96 1.29 -5.63
C LEU A 54 -8.91 1.66 -4.48
N VAL A 55 -8.41 1.68 -3.24
CA VAL A 55 -9.21 2.07 -2.07
C VAL A 55 -9.70 3.51 -2.19
N LEU A 56 -8.83 4.43 -2.63
CA LEU A 56 -9.20 5.83 -2.85
C LEU A 56 -10.29 5.97 -3.91
N VAL A 57 -10.18 5.24 -5.02
CA VAL A 57 -11.17 5.24 -6.11
C VAL A 57 -12.52 4.71 -5.62
N ILE A 58 -12.53 3.63 -4.84
CA ILE A 58 -13.75 3.08 -4.23
C ILE A 58 -14.39 4.10 -3.27
N ALA A 59 -13.59 4.71 -2.39
CA ALA A 59 -14.08 5.69 -1.43
C ALA A 59 -14.67 6.93 -2.14
N ALA A 60 -13.99 7.43 -3.17
CA ALA A 60 -14.49 8.53 -4.00
C ALA A 60 -15.78 8.16 -4.74
N THR A 61 -15.90 6.92 -5.23
CA THR A 61 -17.13 6.42 -5.85
C THR A 61 -18.28 6.36 -4.84
N ALA A 62 -18.05 5.83 -3.64
CA ALA A 62 -19.05 5.78 -2.57
C ALA A 62 -19.50 7.19 -2.15
N PHE A 63 -18.56 8.12 -2.01
CA PHE A 63 -18.87 9.53 -1.74
C PHE A 63 -19.75 10.15 -2.84
N GLY A 64 -19.40 9.88 -4.09
CA GLY A 64 -20.20 10.25 -5.26
C GLY A 64 -21.64 9.75 -5.19
N GLN A 65 -21.82 8.49 -4.83
CA GLN A 65 -23.14 7.89 -4.67
C GLN A 65 -23.95 8.55 -3.54
N ILE A 66 -23.33 8.86 -2.39
CA ILE A 66 -24.00 9.61 -1.31
C ILE A 66 -24.45 10.99 -1.81
N ARG A 67 -23.57 11.69 -2.54
CA ARG A 67 -23.88 13.02 -3.08
C ARG A 67 -25.01 12.97 -4.10
N LEU A 68 -25.02 11.97 -4.97
CA LEU A 68 -26.07 11.73 -5.96
C LEU A 68 -27.41 11.42 -5.27
N ASN A 69 -27.38 10.60 -4.23
CA ASN A 69 -28.58 10.29 -3.43
C ASN A 69 -29.14 11.55 -2.74
N ALA A 70 -28.28 12.42 -2.21
CA ALA A 70 -28.70 13.70 -1.64
C ALA A 70 -29.23 14.68 -2.70
N TRP A 71 -28.71 14.61 -3.93
CA TRP A 71 -29.13 15.47 -5.05
C TRP A 71 -30.50 15.08 -5.64
N ASN A 72 -30.98 13.84 -5.44
CA ASN A 72 -32.32 13.45 -5.87
C ASN A 72 -33.42 14.35 -5.28
N GLN A 73 -33.30 14.73 -4.00
CA GLN A 73 -34.33 15.53 -3.31
C GLN A 73 -34.57 16.92 -3.94
N PRO A 74 -33.55 17.75 -4.21
CA PRO A 74 -33.75 19.03 -4.87
C PRO A 74 -34.26 18.90 -6.33
N PHE A 75 -33.87 17.84 -7.06
CA PHE A 75 -34.41 17.55 -8.39
C PHE A 75 -35.92 17.30 -8.38
N TYR A 76 -36.38 16.43 -7.48
CA TYR A 76 -37.81 16.17 -7.31
C TYR A 76 -38.58 17.42 -6.86
N ASN A 77 -37.97 18.26 -6.00
CA ASN A 77 -38.58 19.52 -5.59
C ASN A 77 -38.81 20.50 -6.75
N ALA A 78 -37.86 20.62 -7.68
CA ALA A 78 -38.02 21.50 -8.84
C ALA A 78 -39.12 20.99 -9.78
N LEU A 79 -39.20 19.66 -9.96
CA LEU A 79 -40.26 19.03 -10.74
C LEU A 79 -41.64 19.27 -10.12
N GLN A 80 -41.76 19.13 -8.79
CA GLN A 80 -43.01 19.37 -8.07
C GLN A 80 -43.46 20.83 -8.14
N ARG A 81 -42.51 21.77 -8.11
CA ARG A 81 -42.78 23.22 -8.23
C ARG A 81 -43.02 23.67 -9.66
N ARG A 82 -42.94 22.77 -10.65
CA ARG A 82 -42.98 23.08 -12.10
C ARG A 82 -41.96 24.15 -12.50
N ASP A 83 -40.83 24.20 -11.81
CA ASP A 83 -39.73 25.10 -12.11
C ASP A 83 -38.79 24.44 -13.11
N LEU A 84 -39.04 24.69 -14.40
CA LEU A 84 -38.24 24.14 -15.50
C LEU A 84 -36.79 24.67 -15.49
N HIS A 85 -36.56 25.89 -14.98
CA HIS A 85 -35.22 26.45 -14.90
C HIS A 85 -34.43 25.73 -13.80
N GLY A 86 -34.99 25.62 -12.60
CA GLY A 86 -34.39 24.85 -11.50
C GLY A 86 -34.10 23.40 -11.90
N PHE A 87 -35.05 22.77 -12.59
CA PHE A 87 -34.92 21.40 -13.09
C PHE A 87 -33.74 21.23 -14.05
N LEU A 88 -33.56 22.14 -15.03
CA LEU A 88 -32.46 22.06 -16.00
C LEU A 88 -31.09 22.25 -15.34
N LEU A 89 -30.96 23.19 -14.39
CA LEU A 89 -29.73 23.38 -13.61
C LEU A 89 -29.37 22.11 -12.82
N GLN A 90 -30.37 21.48 -12.23
CA GLN A 90 -30.21 20.22 -11.55
C GLN A 90 -29.80 19.12 -12.53
N LEU A 91 -30.45 18.97 -13.68
CA LEU A 91 -30.12 17.94 -14.67
C LEU A 91 -28.64 18.01 -15.11
N VAL A 92 -28.11 19.22 -15.31
CA VAL A 92 -26.69 19.43 -15.60
C VAL A 92 -25.81 18.99 -14.41
N ALA A 93 -26.18 19.35 -13.19
CA ALA A 93 -25.44 18.93 -11.99
C ALA A 93 -25.41 17.40 -11.83
N PHE A 94 -26.49 16.70 -12.16
CA PHE A 94 -26.53 15.24 -12.21
C PHE A 94 -25.57 14.68 -13.25
N CYS A 95 -25.63 15.17 -14.49
CA CYS A 95 -24.71 14.74 -15.54
C CYS A 95 -23.24 14.95 -15.15
N PHE A 96 -22.92 16.03 -14.42
CA PHE A 96 -21.56 16.25 -13.89
C PHE A 96 -21.16 15.22 -12.82
N ILE A 97 -22.04 14.94 -11.87
CA ILE A 97 -21.76 13.95 -10.81
C ILE A 97 -21.63 12.56 -11.43
N ASP A 98 -22.64 12.11 -12.16
CA ASP A 98 -22.66 10.77 -12.76
C ASP A 98 -21.57 10.59 -13.82
N GLY A 99 -21.29 11.63 -14.61
CA GLY A 99 -20.18 11.63 -15.57
C GLY A 99 -18.81 11.51 -14.89
N ALA A 100 -18.56 12.23 -13.79
CA ALA A 100 -17.33 12.08 -13.02
C ALA A 100 -17.21 10.68 -12.41
N LEU A 101 -18.32 10.13 -11.90
CA LEU A 101 -18.38 8.78 -11.34
C LEU A 101 -18.12 7.72 -12.42
N LEU A 102 -18.66 7.92 -13.62
CA LEU A 102 -18.45 7.02 -14.76
C LEU A 102 -16.97 6.96 -15.13
N VAL A 103 -16.30 8.10 -15.26
CA VAL A 103 -14.85 8.14 -15.55
C VAL A 103 -14.05 7.44 -14.46
N LEU A 104 -14.40 7.70 -13.20
CA LEU A 104 -13.75 7.06 -12.05
C LEU A 104 -13.97 5.53 -12.05
N ASN A 105 -15.17 5.09 -12.42
CA ASN A 105 -15.51 3.67 -12.55
C ASN A 105 -14.70 3.00 -13.66
N VAL A 106 -14.58 3.63 -14.83
CA VAL A 106 -13.75 3.11 -15.94
C VAL A 106 -12.29 3.01 -15.51
N ALA A 107 -11.77 4.01 -14.80
CA ALA A 107 -10.43 3.96 -14.24
C ALA A 107 -10.27 2.80 -13.23
N GLN A 108 -11.28 2.55 -12.39
CA GLN A 108 -11.31 1.41 -11.47
C GLN A 108 -11.24 0.07 -12.22
N VAL A 109 -12.05 -0.08 -13.27
CA VAL A 109 -12.05 -1.28 -14.12
C VAL A 109 -10.69 -1.47 -14.78
N TRP A 110 -10.09 -0.40 -15.30
CA TRP A 110 -8.77 -0.44 -15.92
C TRP A 110 -7.68 -0.86 -14.94
N LEU A 111 -7.62 -0.26 -13.75
CA LEU A 111 -6.66 -0.62 -12.70
C LEU A 111 -6.78 -2.09 -12.27
N ASN A 112 -8.02 -2.56 -12.10
CA ASN A 112 -8.29 -3.95 -11.74
C ASN A 112 -7.83 -4.93 -12.84
N GLN A 113 -8.08 -4.60 -14.11
CA GLN A 113 -7.63 -5.44 -15.23
C GLN A 113 -6.11 -5.44 -15.37
N ALA A 114 -5.46 -4.28 -15.28
CA ALA A 114 -4.00 -4.17 -15.32
C ALA A 114 -3.33 -4.99 -14.21
N THR A 115 -3.90 -4.95 -13.01
CA THR A 115 -3.43 -5.76 -11.86
C THR A 115 -3.56 -7.26 -12.16
N LYS A 116 -4.71 -7.70 -12.69
CA LYS A 116 -4.92 -9.11 -13.08
C LYS A 116 -3.95 -9.58 -14.16
N VAL A 117 -3.66 -8.75 -15.16
CA VAL A 117 -2.68 -9.06 -16.22
C VAL A 117 -1.28 -9.23 -15.63
N LYS A 118 -0.83 -8.30 -14.78
CA LYS A 118 0.47 -8.40 -14.12
C LYS A 118 0.60 -9.63 -13.21
N LEU A 119 -0.49 -10.00 -12.55
CA LEU A 119 -0.55 -11.23 -11.76
C LEU A 119 -0.38 -12.47 -12.67
N ARG A 120 -1.09 -12.51 -13.81
CA ARG A 120 -1.03 -13.62 -14.79
C ARG A 120 0.34 -13.76 -15.45
N GLU A 121 0.99 -12.65 -15.81
CA GLU A 121 2.38 -12.68 -16.31
C GLU A 121 3.33 -13.32 -15.30
N GLY A 122 3.19 -12.95 -14.01
CA GLY A 122 3.96 -13.56 -12.94
C GLY A 122 3.69 -15.06 -12.78
N LEU A 123 2.42 -15.46 -12.71
CA LEU A 123 1.99 -16.85 -12.62
C LEU A 123 2.46 -17.71 -13.80
N GLY A 124 2.47 -17.15 -15.02
CA GLY A 124 2.92 -17.86 -16.22
C GLY A 124 4.39 -18.27 -16.16
N ILE A 125 5.25 -17.44 -15.57
CA ILE A 125 6.67 -17.75 -15.39
C ILE A 125 6.84 -18.89 -14.38
N TRP A 126 6.13 -18.84 -13.26
CA TRP A 126 6.14 -19.91 -12.25
C TRP A 126 5.59 -21.22 -12.81
N ALA A 127 4.50 -21.15 -13.56
CA ALA A 127 3.91 -22.32 -14.22
C ALA A 127 4.88 -22.94 -15.23
N LYS A 128 5.56 -22.12 -16.03
CA LYS A 128 6.61 -22.59 -16.95
C LYS A 128 7.77 -23.24 -16.21
N TRP A 129 8.20 -22.67 -15.07
CA TRP A 129 9.27 -23.25 -14.25
C TRP A 129 8.85 -24.58 -13.62
N LEU A 130 7.64 -24.67 -13.06
CA LEU A 130 7.08 -25.91 -12.52
C LEU A 130 6.96 -26.99 -13.58
N PHE A 131 6.52 -26.62 -14.79
CA PHE A 131 6.44 -27.54 -15.91
C PHE A 131 7.83 -28.03 -16.33
N TYR A 132 8.81 -27.14 -16.45
CA TYR A 132 10.19 -27.50 -16.81
C TYR A 132 10.87 -28.37 -15.73
N ALA A 133 10.72 -28.00 -14.46
CA ALA A 133 11.24 -28.77 -13.33
C ALA A 133 10.57 -30.15 -13.19
N SER A 134 9.26 -30.23 -13.46
CA SER A 134 8.54 -31.51 -13.51
C SER A 134 9.03 -32.34 -14.69
N PHE A 135 9.16 -31.76 -15.88
CA PHE A 135 9.64 -32.44 -17.08
C PHE A 135 11.04 -33.05 -16.87
N LEU A 136 12.00 -32.25 -16.36
CA LEU A 136 13.35 -32.72 -16.05
C LEU A 136 13.39 -33.85 -15.00
N ARG A 137 12.46 -33.85 -14.04
CA ARG A 137 12.34 -34.92 -13.05
C ARG A 137 11.89 -36.24 -13.67
N HIS A 138 11.10 -36.20 -14.75
CA HIS A 138 10.49 -37.39 -15.36
C HIS A 138 11.34 -37.96 -16.50
N THR A 139 12.24 -37.16 -17.10
CA THR A 139 13.13 -37.59 -18.18
C THR A 139 14.52 -38.04 -17.73
N SER A 140 14.78 -38.17 -16.42
CA SER A 140 16.02 -38.80 -15.94
C SER A 140 15.86 -40.33 -16.06
N PRO A 141 16.59 -41.01 -16.95
CA PRO A 141 16.72 -42.45 -16.83
C PRO A 141 17.36 -42.69 -15.46
N ARG A 142 16.68 -43.40 -14.57
CA ARG A 142 17.41 -44.16 -13.57
C ARG A 142 17.88 -45.39 -14.32
N ASP A 143 19.20 -45.52 -14.37
CA ASP A 143 19.95 -46.66 -14.88
C ASP A 143 19.21 -48.01 -14.74
#